data_AF-A0A7C6D759-F1
#
_entry.id   AF-A0A7C6D759-F1
#
_cell.length_a   1.000
_cell.length_b   1.000
_cell.length_c   1.000
_cell.angle_alpha   90.00
_cell.angle_beta   90.00
_cell.angle_gamma   90.00
#
_symmetry.space_group_name_H-M   'P 1'
#
loop_
_entity.id
_entity.type
_entity.pdbx_description
1 polymer ?
#
loop_
_entity_poly.entity_id
_entity_poly.type
_entity_poly.pdbx_seq_one_letter_code
_entity_poly.pdbx_strand_id
1 'polypeptide(L)'
;DAKNNFYWRDYLGDDFIRIAVASARKHGPEGLQLFINDYNLESDWDNNQKLESLIKWIERWESDGVTVIDGIGTQMHVSCYMDPEIQARKEAHVVRMFELMAATGKLVVVTELDMGLVDEDGVSVLTSDVTEEQHKAMSDYYKFIVKKYLEIIPPNQQAGITHWCPADSPAESSWRGGEPVGLWTEGFQTRKHTYAGFADGLSGN
;
A
#
# COMPACT_ATOMS: atom_id res chain seq x y z
N ASP A 1 10.83 8.13 24.46
CA ASP A 1 11.32 9.32 25.20
C ASP A 1 10.84 10.55 24.46
N ALA A 2 9.86 11.27 25.00
CA ALA A 2 9.32 12.46 24.34
C ALA A 2 10.38 13.54 24.08
N LYS A 3 11.53 13.51 24.80
CA LYS A 3 12.66 14.43 24.59
C LYS A 3 13.53 14.09 23.38
N ASN A 4 13.44 12.86 22.85
CA ASN A 4 14.22 12.40 21.70
C ASN A 4 13.38 12.26 20.42
N ASN A 5 12.09 12.61 20.47
CA ASN A 5 11.20 12.52 19.31
C ASN A 5 11.02 13.90 18.70
N PHE A 6 11.09 13.96 17.37
CA PHE A 6 10.83 15.17 16.60
C PHE A 6 9.54 14.99 15.80
N TYR A 7 8.56 15.85 16.04
CA TYR A 7 7.32 15.89 15.28
C TYR A 7 7.21 17.24 14.58
N TRP A 8 7.16 17.23 13.24
CA TRP A 8 7.07 18.47 12.43
C TRP A 8 5.97 19.42 12.90
N ARG A 9 4.81 18.86 13.26
CA ARG A 9 3.63 19.59 13.74
C ARG A 9 3.93 20.45 14.97
N ASP A 10 4.75 19.96 15.91
CA ASP A 10 5.04 20.69 17.16
C ASP A 10 5.81 21.99 16.91
N TYR A 11 6.52 22.07 15.78
CA TYR A 11 7.37 23.21 15.43
C TYR A 11 6.80 24.07 14.30
N LEU A 12 6.09 23.46 13.36
CA LEU A 12 5.60 24.12 12.14
C LEU A 12 4.07 24.26 12.09
N GLY A 13 3.35 23.67 13.06
CA GLY A 13 1.88 23.67 13.12
C GLY A 13 1.23 22.65 12.17
N ASP A 14 -0.10 22.63 12.18
CA ASP A 14 -0.93 21.64 11.47
C ASP A 14 -0.81 21.71 9.94
N ASP A 15 -0.44 22.87 9.40
CA ASP A 15 -0.42 23.11 7.95
C ASP A 15 1.01 23.03 7.37
N PHE A 16 1.96 22.41 8.08
CA PHE A 16 3.35 22.28 7.64
C PHE A 16 3.52 21.58 6.28
N ILE A 17 2.55 20.76 5.88
CA ILE A 17 2.50 20.14 4.54
C ILE A 17 2.47 21.19 3.43
N ARG A 18 1.81 22.34 3.62
CA ARG A 18 1.83 23.44 2.64
C ARG A 18 3.25 23.97 2.40
N ILE A 19 4.06 24.04 3.46
CA ILE A 19 5.47 24.45 3.37
C ILE A 19 6.26 23.42 2.56
N ALA A 20 6.07 22.12 2.85
CA ALA A 20 6.74 21.05 2.12
C ALA A 20 6.38 21.05 0.63
N VAL A 21 5.09 21.18 0.30
CA VAL A 21 4.60 21.27 -1.09
C VAL A 21 5.18 22.48 -1.82
N ALA A 22 5.08 23.68 -1.23
CA ALA A 22 5.63 24.89 -1.83
C ALA A 22 7.15 24.79 -2.06
N SER A 23 7.87 24.22 -1.10
CA SER A 23 9.32 23.99 -1.20
C SER A 23 9.66 22.98 -2.31
N ALA A 24 8.97 21.84 -2.34
CA ALA A 24 9.17 20.81 -3.37
C ALA A 24 8.88 21.34 -4.77
N ARG A 25 7.84 22.17 -4.94
CA ARG A 25 7.53 22.83 -6.22
C ARG A 25 8.57 23.86 -6.63
N LYS A 26 9.09 24.63 -5.68
CA LYS A 26 10.09 25.66 -5.95
C LYS A 26 11.44 25.10 -6.37
N HIS A 27 11.81 23.94 -5.83
CA HIS A 27 13.15 23.37 -5.97
C HIS A 27 13.21 22.06 -6.76
N GLY A 28 12.07 21.43 -6.99
CA GLY A 28 11.94 20.23 -7.79
C GLY A 28 11.90 20.49 -9.30
N PRO A 29 11.93 19.42 -10.11
CA PRO A 29 11.83 19.54 -11.56
C PRO A 29 10.45 20.04 -12.00
N GLU A 30 10.38 20.58 -13.21
CA GLU A 30 9.11 20.90 -13.88
C GLU A 30 8.26 19.63 -14.03
N GLY A 31 6.96 19.75 -13.79
CA GLY A 31 6.03 18.62 -13.88
C GLY A 31 6.15 17.58 -12.76
N LEU A 32 6.89 17.87 -11.67
CA LEU A 32 6.92 17.02 -10.49
C LEU A 32 5.49 16.67 -10.04
N GLN A 33 5.24 15.43 -9.64
CA GLN A 33 3.99 15.02 -8.99
C GLN A 33 4.25 14.77 -7.50
N LEU A 34 3.38 15.28 -6.64
CA LEU A 34 3.49 15.19 -5.18
C LEU A 34 2.37 14.33 -4.64
N PHE A 35 2.77 13.30 -3.92
CA PHE A 35 1.89 12.32 -3.30
C PHE A 35 1.98 12.44 -1.77
N ILE A 36 0.85 12.22 -1.10
CA ILE A 36 0.87 11.86 0.32
C ILE A 36 0.82 10.33 0.40
N ASN A 37 1.82 9.73 1.04
CA ASN A 37 1.98 8.28 1.14
C ASN A 37 1.77 7.81 2.59
N ASP A 38 0.99 6.75 2.81
CA ASP A 38 0.76 6.21 4.16
C ASP A 38 0.35 4.72 4.12
N TYR A 39 0.52 3.99 5.24
CA TYR A 39 0.07 2.61 5.44
C TYR A 39 -1.30 2.54 6.11
N ASN A 40 -1.88 1.33 6.18
CA ASN A 40 -3.17 1.08 6.82
C ASN A 40 -4.30 1.92 6.22
N LEU A 41 -4.25 2.21 4.92
CA LEU A 41 -5.36 2.88 4.24
C LEU A 41 -6.44 1.85 3.87
N GLU A 42 -6.03 0.59 3.73
CA GLU A 42 -6.80 -0.63 3.48
C GLU A 42 -7.39 -1.26 4.76
N SER A 43 -7.26 -0.61 5.91
CA SER A 43 -7.57 -1.18 7.22
C SER A 43 -9.05 -1.53 7.40
N ASP A 44 -9.29 -2.74 7.91
CA ASP A 44 -10.62 -3.26 8.25
C ASP A 44 -11.07 -2.93 9.68
N TRP A 45 -10.13 -2.85 10.62
CA TRP A 45 -10.44 -2.62 12.04
C TRP A 45 -11.01 -1.22 12.34
N ASP A 46 -10.70 -0.24 11.51
CA ASP A 46 -11.23 1.12 11.59
C ASP A 46 -12.15 1.45 10.41
N ASN A 47 -12.51 0.47 9.58
CA ASN A 47 -13.42 0.66 8.45
C ASN A 47 -12.92 1.74 7.45
N ASN A 48 -11.61 1.72 7.14
CA ASN A 48 -10.85 2.72 6.36
C ASN A 48 -10.84 4.14 6.94
N GLN A 49 -11.11 4.33 8.24
CA GLN A 49 -11.20 5.67 8.84
C GLN A 49 -9.89 6.47 8.72
N LYS A 50 -8.73 5.81 8.73
CA LYS A 50 -7.43 6.46 8.48
C LYS A 50 -7.40 7.12 7.10
N LEU A 51 -7.84 6.43 6.04
CA LEU A 51 -7.92 7.00 4.69
C LEU A 51 -8.91 8.17 4.63
N GLU A 52 -10.11 8.00 5.19
CA GLU A 52 -11.10 9.09 5.21
C GLU A 52 -10.56 10.33 5.95
N SER A 53 -9.79 10.14 7.03
CA SER A 53 -9.12 11.23 7.72
C SER A 53 -8.02 11.87 6.87
N LEU A 54 -7.25 11.07 6.13
CA LEU A 54 -6.21 11.56 5.22
C LEU A 54 -6.81 12.42 4.12
N ILE A 55 -7.92 11.98 3.51
CA ILE A 55 -8.65 12.75 2.50
C ILE A 55 -9.07 14.12 3.06
N LYS A 56 -9.66 14.16 4.26
CA LYS A 56 -10.02 15.43 4.93
C LYS A 56 -8.81 16.34 5.21
N TRP A 57 -7.67 15.76 5.55
CA TRP A 57 -6.43 16.53 5.72
C TRP A 57 -5.94 17.13 4.40
N ILE A 58 -5.99 16.36 3.32
CA ILE A 58 -5.64 16.85 1.98
C ILE A 58 -6.59 18.00 1.57
N GLU A 59 -7.90 17.84 1.74
CA GLU A 59 -8.89 18.91 1.50
C GLU A 59 -8.56 20.18 2.29
N ARG A 60 -8.19 20.04 3.56
CA ARG A 60 -7.75 21.17 4.39
C ARG A 60 -6.48 21.81 3.86
N TRP A 61 -5.46 21.04 3.50
CA TRP A 61 -4.21 21.62 3.00
C TRP A 61 -4.42 22.36 1.68
N GLU A 62 -5.25 21.85 0.79
CA GLU A 62 -5.60 22.46 -0.50
C GLU A 62 -6.60 23.64 -0.38
N SER A 63 -7.22 23.84 0.79
CA SER A 63 -8.23 24.88 1.01
C SER A 63 -7.71 26.32 0.89
N ASP A 64 -6.39 26.51 0.76
CA ASP A 64 -5.79 27.83 0.52
C ASP A 64 -5.85 28.25 -0.97
N GLY A 65 -6.27 27.34 -1.86
CA GLY A 65 -6.36 27.57 -3.31
C GLY A 65 -5.00 27.63 -4.02
N VAL A 66 -3.90 27.31 -3.33
CA VAL A 66 -2.53 27.37 -3.86
C VAL A 66 -1.81 26.02 -3.73
N THR A 67 -2.01 25.34 -2.61
CA THR A 67 -1.46 24.01 -2.35
C THR A 67 -2.18 22.98 -3.20
N VAL A 68 -1.42 22.13 -3.90
CA VAL A 68 -1.94 21.05 -4.74
C VAL A 68 -1.19 19.75 -4.42
N ILE A 69 -1.95 18.74 -3.99
CA ILE A 69 -1.50 17.35 -3.83
C ILE A 69 -2.06 16.56 -5.02
N ASP A 70 -1.17 16.06 -5.87
CA ASP A 70 -1.57 15.42 -7.13
C ASP A 70 -2.11 14.00 -6.91
N GLY A 71 -1.67 13.34 -5.85
CA GLY A 71 -2.02 11.94 -5.63
C GLY A 71 -1.95 11.45 -4.19
N ILE A 72 -2.50 10.25 -4.00
CA ILE A 72 -2.48 9.50 -2.76
C ILE A 72 -1.74 8.18 -3.03
N GLY A 73 -0.70 7.95 -2.23
CA GLY A 73 0.03 6.69 -2.18
C GLY A 73 -0.50 5.82 -1.05
N THR A 74 -0.85 4.57 -1.35
CA THR A 74 -1.10 3.55 -0.34
C THR A 74 0.08 2.59 -0.31
N GLN A 75 0.69 2.41 0.87
CA GLN A 75 1.82 1.50 1.03
C GLN A 75 1.39 0.07 0.73
N MET A 76 0.19 -0.35 1.14
CA MET A 76 -0.34 -1.70 0.92
C MET A 76 0.51 -2.84 1.50
N HIS A 77 0.97 -2.66 2.74
CA HIS A 77 1.61 -3.73 3.51
C HIS A 77 0.58 -4.71 4.06
N VAL A 78 0.19 -5.70 3.25
CA VAL A 78 -0.88 -6.66 3.59
C VAL A 78 -0.36 -8.01 4.05
N SER A 79 -1.26 -8.81 4.59
CA SER A 79 -1.03 -10.24 4.78
C SER A 79 -2.19 -10.99 4.12
N CYS A 80 -1.88 -12.13 3.50
CA CYS A 80 -2.89 -13.12 3.14
C CYS A 80 -3.26 -13.90 4.40
N TYR A 81 -4.55 -13.99 4.71
CA TYR A 81 -5.06 -14.74 5.86
C TYR A 81 -5.66 -16.05 5.38
N MET A 82 -5.31 -17.15 6.03
CA MET A 82 -5.89 -18.46 5.70
C MET A 82 -7.30 -18.64 6.28
N ASP A 83 -7.68 -17.84 7.28
CA ASP A 83 -9.08 -17.71 7.70
C ASP A 83 -9.91 -17.01 6.59
N PRO A 84 -10.90 -17.68 5.98
CA PRO A 84 -11.65 -17.13 4.86
C PRO A 84 -12.53 -15.91 5.23
N GLU A 85 -13.03 -15.83 6.46
CA GLU A 85 -13.87 -14.70 6.89
C GLU A 85 -13.01 -13.45 7.09
N ILE A 86 -11.82 -13.61 7.67
CA ILE A 86 -10.85 -12.52 7.80
C ILE A 86 -10.39 -12.08 6.42
N GLN A 87 -10.00 -13.01 5.55
CA GLN A 87 -9.53 -12.70 4.19
C GLN A 87 -10.59 -11.94 3.38
N ALA A 88 -11.84 -12.40 3.39
CA ALA A 88 -12.94 -11.71 2.71
C ALA A 88 -13.17 -10.29 3.25
N ARG A 89 -13.01 -10.08 4.57
CA ARG A 89 -13.09 -8.75 5.17
C ARG A 89 -11.94 -7.85 4.72
N LYS A 90 -10.69 -8.36 4.63
CA LYS A 90 -9.54 -7.60 4.13
C LYS A 90 -9.74 -7.20 2.67
N GLU A 91 -10.19 -8.12 1.83
CA GLU A 91 -10.50 -7.86 0.41
C GLU A 91 -11.57 -6.77 0.23
N ALA A 92 -12.65 -6.83 1.01
CA ALA A 92 -13.69 -5.80 0.99
C ALA A 92 -13.15 -4.40 1.34
N HIS A 93 -12.20 -4.30 2.28
CA HIS A 93 -11.61 -3.01 2.68
C HIS A 93 -10.54 -2.52 1.71
N VAL A 94 -9.86 -3.41 0.97
CA VAL A 94 -9.02 -3.03 -0.18
C VAL A 94 -9.90 -2.42 -1.28
N VAL A 95 -11.04 -3.04 -1.60
CA VAL A 95 -11.98 -2.51 -2.60
C VAL A 95 -12.48 -1.12 -2.18
N ARG A 96 -12.98 -0.98 -0.96
CA ARG A 96 -13.45 0.31 -0.44
C ARG A 96 -12.35 1.37 -0.42
N MET A 97 -11.12 1.00 -0.04
CA MET A 97 -9.98 1.91 -0.09
C MET A 97 -9.78 2.46 -1.51
N PHE A 98 -9.77 1.60 -2.53
CA PHE A 98 -9.63 2.04 -3.92
C PHE A 98 -10.83 2.89 -4.40
N GLU A 99 -12.05 2.57 -4.00
CA GLU A 99 -13.24 3.37 -4.31
C GLU A 99 -13.15 4.78 -3.71
N LEU A 100 -12.75 4.88 -2.43
CA LEU A 100 -12.53 6.14 -1.73
C LEU A 100 -11.41 6.95 -2.39
N MET A 101 -10.28 6.33 -2.73
CA MET A 101 -9.17 6.99 -3.42
C MET A 101 -9.58 7.47 -4.82
N ALA A 102 -10.29 6.66 -5.60
CA ALA A 102 -10.78 7.03 -6.92
C ALA A 102 -11.73 8.24 -6.85
N ALA A 103 -12.64 8.26 -5.87
CA ALA A 103 -13.61 9.35 -5.66
C ALA A 103 -12.95 10.71 -5.40
N THR A 104 -11.69 10.76 -4.98
CA THR A 104 -10.95 12.03 -4.81
C THR A 104 -10.60 12.73 -6.13
N GLY A 105 -10.64 12.01 -7.26
CA GLY A 105 -10.18 12.52 -8.56
C GLY A 105 -8.65 12.65 -8.68
N LYS A 106 -7.89 12.27 -7.64
CA LYS A 106 -6.42 12.36 -7.60
C LYS A 106 -5.76 11.15 -8.23
N LEU A 107 -4.47 11.25 -8.53
CA LEU A 107 -3.65 10.09 -8.88
C LEU A 107 -3.59 9.10 -7.71
N VAL A 108 -3.64 7.81 -8.02
CA VAL A 108 -3.58 6.72 -7.06
C VAL A 108 -2.39 5.86 -7.41
N VAL A 109 -1.53 5.61 -6.44
CA VAL A 109 -0.36 4.73 -6.60
C VAL A 109 -0.29 3.77 -5.41
N VAL A 110 -0.07 2.49 -5.72
CA VAL A 110 0.36 1.51 -4.72
C VAL A 110 1.89 1.59 -4.67
N THR A 111 2.45 1.95 -3.52
CA THR A 111 3.86 2.38 -3.42
C THR A 111 4.79 1.30 -2.85
N GLU A 112 4.27 0.42 -2.00
CA GLU A 112 5.11 -0.45 -1.17
C GLU A 112 4.47 -1.85 -0.99
N LEU A 113 3.84 -2.37 -2.05
CA LEU A 113 3.11 -3.64 -1.95
C LEU A 113 4.06 -4.77 -1.55
N ASP A 114 3.74 -5.40 -0.43
CA ASP A 114 4.30 -6.65 0.01
C ASP A 114 3.25 -7.47 0.78
N MET A 115 3.38 -8.79 0.75
CA MET A 115 2.35 -9.68 1.26
C MET A 115 2.94 -10.77 2.16
N GLY A 116 2.76 -10.61 3.46
CA GLY A 116 3.01 -11.68 4.42
C GLY A 116 1.91 -12.75 4.36
N LEU A 117 2.04 -13.78 5.17
CA LEU A 117 1.08 -14.87 5.28
C LEU A 117 0.75 -15.11 6.75
N VAL A 118 -0.53 -15.27 7.05
CA VAL A 118 -1.05 -15.57 8.38
C VAL A 118 -1.89 -16.83 8.29
N ASP A 119 -1.59 -17.83 9.12
CA ASP A 119 -2.34 -19.08 9.16
C ASP A 119 -3.73 -18.93 9.82
N GLU A 120 -4.46 -20.04 9.92
CA GLU A 120 -5.82 -20.07 10.50
C GLU A 120 -5.84 -19.71 11.99
N ASP A 121 -4.73 -19.89 12.69
CA ASP A 121 -4.57 -19.57 14.12
C ASP A 121 -4.15 -18.10 14.34
N GLY A 122 -3.98 -17.33 13.26
CA GLY A 122 -3.57 -15.92 13.32
C GLY A 122 -2.07 -15.72 13.52
N VAL A 123 -1.24 -16.73 13.21
CA VAL A 123 0.22 -16.69 13.35
C VAL A 123 0.87 -16.41 12.01
N SER A 124 1.87 -15.52 11.99
CA SER A 124 2.68 -15.27 10.80
C SER A 124 3.42 -16.55 10.37
N VAL A 125 3.33 -16.89 9.08
CA VAL A 125 4.00 -18.04 8.47
C VAL A 125 5.29 -17.60 7.80
N LEU A 126 6.40 -18.27 8.12
CA LEU A 126 7.71 -17.99 7.54
C LEU A 126 7.85 -18.64 6.16
N THR A 127 8.76 -18.10 5.34
CA THR A 127 9.06 -18.58 3.98
C THR A 127 9.35 -20.08 3.92
N SER A 128 10.05 -20.64 4.93
CA SER A 128 10.38 -22.07 4.98
C SER A 128 9.17 -22.99 5.17
N ASP A 129 8.07 -22.44 5.69
CA ASP A 129 6.93 -23.20 6.20
C ASP A 129 5.68 -23.03 5.32
N VAL A 130 5.78 -22.23 4.25
CA VAL A 130 4.67 -21.98 3.33
C VAL A 130 4.35 -23.25 2.54
N THR A 131 3.10 -23.67 2.62
CA THR A 131 2.59 -24.80 1.85
C THR A 131 2.18 -24.38 0.43
N GLU A 132 2.06 -25.34 -0.47
CA GLU A 132 1.58 -25.11 -1.85
C GLU A 132 0.18 -24.45 -1.90
N GLU A 133 -0.71 -24.84 -0.99
CA GLU A 133 -2.06 -24.27 -0.89
C GLU A 133 -2.01 -22.80 -0.47
N GLN A 134 -1.20 -22.49 0.55
CA GLN A 134 -0.99 -21.11 1.00
C GLN A 134 -0.35 -20.24 -0.08
N HIS A 135 0.62 -20.78 -0.83
CA HIS A 135 1.20 -20.09 -1.97
C HIS A 135 0.16 -19.73 -3.04
N LYS A 136 -0.82 -20.60 -3.29
CA LYS A 136 -1.94 -20.31 -4.21
C LYS A 136 -2.86 -19.23 -3.65
N ALA A 137 -3.19 -19.29 -2.36
CA ALA A 137 -3.99 -18.25 -1.72
C ALA A 137 -3.31 -16.86 -1.82
N MET A 138 -1.99 -16.79 -1.56
CA MET A 138 -1.23 -15.55 -1.75
C MET A 138 -1.23 -15.08 -3.22
N SER A 139 -1.09 -16.01 -4.17
CA SER A 139 -1.17 -15.71 -5.61
C SER A 139 -2.53 -15.12 -5.98
N ASP A 140 -3.61 -15.73 -5.52
CA ASP A 140 -4.97 -15.26 -5.77
C ASP A 140 -5.21 -13.88 -5.16
N TYR A 141 -4.67 -13.61 -3.97
CA TYR A 141 -4.81 -12.30 -3.36
C TYR A 141 -4.00 -11.20 -4.09
N TYR A 142 -2.77 -11.50 -4.54
CA TYR A 142 -2.04 -10.57 -5.43
C TYR A 142 -2.82 -10.27 -6.70
N LYS A 143 -3.37 -11.31 -7.35
CA LYS A 143 -4.21 -11.16 -8.54
C LYS A 143 -5.43 -10.29 -8.25
N PHE A 144 -6.11 -10.52 -7.13
CA PHE A 144 -7.25 -9.72 -6.69
C PHE A 144 -6.88 -8.25 -6.55
N ILE A 145 -5.83 -7.92 -5.80
CA ILE A 145 -5.42 -6.52 -5.54
C ILE A 145 -5.12 -5.80 -6.86
N VAL A 146 -4.32 -6.41 -7.73
CA VAL A 146 -3.94 -5.81 -9.02
C VAL A 146 -5.16 -5.61 -9.92
N LYS A 147 -6.04 -6.63 -10.01
CA LYS A 147 -7.28 -6.50 -10.80
C LYS A 147 -8.17 -5.39 -10.25
N LYS A 148 -8.34 -5.32 -8.93
CA LYS A 148 -9.18 -4.29 -8.31
C LYS A 148 -8.62 -2.89 -8.47
N TYR A 149 -7.31 -2.72 -8.40
CA TYR A 149 -6.68 -1.44 -8.74
C TYR A 149 -7.00 -1.03 -10.19
N LEU A 150 -6.81 -1.92 -11.16
CA LEU A 150 -7.05 -1.63 -12.58
C LEU A 150 -8.54 -1.45 -12.92
N GLU A 151 -9.43 -2.14 -12.20
CA GLU A 151 -10.89 -2.10 -12.38
C GLU A 151 -11.50 -0.83 -11.77
N ILE A 152 -11.08 -0.46 -10.55
CA ILE A 152 -11.72 0.59 -9.75
C ILE A 152 -11.11 1.96 -10.04
N ILE A 153 -9.78 2.04 -10.16
CA ILE A 153 -9.09 3.32 -10.36
C ILE A 153 -9.21 3.72 -11.84
N PRO A 154 -9.78 4.88 -12.18
CA PRO A 154 -9.88 5.31 -13.58
C PRO A 154 -8.50 5.39 -14.27
N PRO A 155 -8.36 5.05 -15.56
CA PRO A 155 -7.06 4.97 -16.24
C PRO A 155 -6.20 6.25 -16.15
N ASN A 156 -6.83 7.43 -16.12
CA ASN A 156 -6.15 8.71 -15.96
C ASN A 156 -5.72 9.03 -14.52
N GLN A 157 -6.17 8.24 -13.54
CA GLN A 157 -5.78 8.30 -12.14
C GLN A 157 -4.75 7.22 -11.77
N GLN A 158 -4.51 6.22 -12.63
CA GLN A 158 -3.58 5.12 -12.33
C GLN A 158 -2.11 5.59 -12.43
N ALA A 159 -1.45 5.81 -11.29
CA ALA A 159 -0.05 6.25 -11.22
C ALA A 159 0.96 5.10 -11.00
N GLY A 160 0.50 3.90 -10.63
CA GLY A 160 1.29 2.67 -10.72
C GLY A 160 1.13 1.74 -9.52
N ILE A 161 1.83 0.60 -9.61
CA ILE A 161 1.97 -0.38 -8.53
C ILE A 161 3.45 -0.70 -8.38
N THR A 162 3.99 -0.47 -7.18
CA THR A 162 5.38 -0.71 -6.82
C THR A 162 5.44 -1.72 -5.68
N HIS A 163 6.34 -2.70 -5.80
CA HIS A 163 6.62 -3.63 -4.71
C HIS A 163 7.67 -3.05 -3.78
N TRP A 164 7.48 -3.24 -2.47
CA TRP A 164 8.47 -2.81 -1.49
C TRP A 164 9.75 -3.64 -1.56
N CYS A 165 9.60 -4.94 -1.76
CA CYS A 165 10.70 -5.87 -1.92
C CYS A 165 10.38 -6.91 -3.01
N PRO A 166 11.30 -7.14 -3.96
CA PRO A 166 11.07 -8.11 -5.01
C PRO A 166 11.23 -9.56 -4.53
N ALA A 167 12.11 -9.83 -3.56
CA ALA A 167 12.38 -11.15 -3.01
C ALA A 167 11.82 -11.32 -1.60
N ASP A 168 11.67 -12.57 -1.16
CA ASP A 168 11.37 -12.90 0.23
C ASP A 168 12.38 -12.29 1.20
N SER A 169 11.88 -11.93 2.39
CA SER A 169 12.64 -11.16 3.35
C SER A 169 13.65 -12.07 4.06
N PRO A 170 14.94 -11.68 4.13
CA PRO A 170 15.93 -12.41 4.93
C PRO A 170 15.49 -12.52 6.38
N ALA A 171 15.87 -13.60 7.06
CA ALA A 171 15.46 -13.87 8.44
C ALA A 171 15.90 -12.75 9.41
N GLU A 172 17.03 -12.10 9.15
CA GLU A 172 17.59 -11.01 9.94
C GLU A 172 17.03 -9.62 9.61
N SER A 173 16.12 -9.51 8.65
CA SER A 173 15.51 -8.23 8.28
C SER A 173 14.70 -7.64 9.43
N SER A 174 14.87 -6.35 9.69
CA SER A 174 14.02 -5.60 10.63
C SER A 174 12.60 -5.37 10.11
N TRP A 175 12.36 -5.63 8.82
CA TRP A 175 11.06 -5.54 8.17
C TRP A 175 10.64 -6.93 7.67
N ARG A 176 9.59 -7.49 8.28
CA ARG A 176 9.00 -8.79 7.92
C ARG A 176 10.04 -9.92 7.78
N GLY A 177 10.98 -10.00 8.73
CA GLY A 177 12.10 -10.93 8.68
C GLY A 177 11.66 -12.39 8.53
N GLY A 178 12.14 -13.06 7.49
CA GLY A 178 11.82 -14.45 7.18
C GLY A 178 10.45 -14.68 6.54
N GLU A 179 9.63 -13.64 6.31
CA GLU A 179 8.30 -13.78 5.73
C GLU A 179 8.31 -13.89 4.18
N PRO A 180 7.30 -14.55 3.58
CA PRO A 180 7.22 -14.82 2.13
C PRO A 180 6.72 -13.62 1.31
N VAL A 181 7.28 -12.44 1.55
CA VAL A 181 6.80 -11.15 1.03
C VAL A 181 7.02 -10.90 -0.46
N GLY A 182 8.00 -11.58 -1.07
CA GLY A 182 8.44 -11.32 -2.43
C GLY A 182 7.64 -12.04 -3.51
N LEU A 183 7.85 -11.60 -4.75
CA LEU A 183 7.48 -12.36 -5.96
C LEU A 183 8.56 -13.38 -6.35
N TRP A 184 9.77 -13.23 -5.82
CA TRP A 184 10.87 -14.16 -5.94
C TRP A 184 11.25 -14.74 -4.59
N THR A 185 11.87 -15.92 -4.61
CA THR A 185 12.57 -16.46 -3.44
C THR A 185 13.78 -15.61 -3.08
N GLU A 186 14.25 -15.73 -1.84
CA GLU A 186 15.50 -15.12 -1.39
C GLU A 186 16.66 -15.50 -2.33
N GLY A 187 17.46 -14.51 -2.74
CA GLY A 187 18.54 -14.69 -3.71
C GLY A 187 18.07 -14.85 -5.17
N PHE A 188 16.80 -14.59 -5.47
CA PHE A 188 16.23 -14.53 -6.82
C PHE A 188 16.31 -15.83 -7.64
N GLN A 189 16.39 -16.98 -6.97
CA GLN A 189 16.59 -18.27 -7.63
C GLN A 189 15.37 -18.70 -8.43
N THR A 190 14.17 -18.43 -7.91
CA THR A 190 12.91 -18.85 -8.51
C THR A 190 11.84 -17.77 -8.40
N ARG A 191 10.99 -17.68 -9.42
CA ARG A 191 9.72 -16.94 -9.35
C ARG A 191 8.74 -17.77 -8.52
N LYS A 192 8.00 -17.12 -7.64
CA LYS A 192 6.99 -17.75 -6.78
C LYS A 192 5.62 -17.76 -7.45
N HIS A 193 4.67 -18.46 -6.84
CA HIS A 193 3.25 -18.42 -7.21
C HIS A 193 2.70 -16.99 -7.24
N THR A 194 3.11 -16.15 -6.27
CA THR A 194 2.74 -14.73 -6.20
C THR A 194 3.16 -13.94 -7.44
N TYR A 195 4.29 -14.27 -8.09
CA TYR A 195 4.66 -13.68 -9.39
C TYR A 195 3.60 -13.95 -10.45
N ALA A 196 3.11 -15.20 -10.52
CA ALA A 196 2.07 -15.58 -11.48
C ALA A 196 0.76 -14.86 -11.19
N GLY A 197 0.33 -14.81 -9.93
CA GLY A 197 -0.85 -14.05 -9.51
C GLY A 197 -0.75 -12.56 -9.88
N PHE A 198 0.39 -11.94 -9.64
CA PHE A 198 0.64 -10.54 -10.03
C PHE A 198 0.57 -10.35 -11.55
N ALA A 199 1.23 -11.22 -12.33
CA ALA A 199 1.23 -11.17 -13.79
C ALA A 199 -0.18 -11.36 -14.38
N ASP A 200 -0.93 -12.33 -13.86
CA ASP A 200 -2.35 -12.58 -14.20
C ASP A 200 -3.26 -11.40 -13.83
N GLY A 201 -2.91 -10.66 -12.78
CA GLY A 201 -3.61 -9.46 -12.40
C GLY A 201 -3.46 -8.35 -13.45
N LEU A 202 -2.25 -8.23 -14.02
CA LEU A 202 -1.91 -7.25 -15.05
C LEU A 202 -2.44 -7.60 -16.43
N SER A 203 -2.69 -8.88 -16.74
CA SER A 203 -2.99 -9.33 -18.10
C SER A 203 -4.34 -8.86 -18.65
N GLY A 204 -5.15 -8.13 -17.87
CA GLY A 204 -6.53 -7.81 -18.22
C GLY A 204 -7.38 -9.07 -18.34
N ASN A 205 -8.70 -8.90 -18.48
CA ASN A 205 -9.59 -10.01 -18.85
C ASN A 205 -9.64 -10.20 -20.36
#